data_AF-A0A920J7C2-F1
#
_entry.id   AF-A0A920J7C2-F1
#
_cell.length_a   1.000
_cell.length_b   1.000
_cell.length_c   1.000
_cell.angle_alpha   90.00
_cell.angle_beta   90.00
_cell.angle_gamma   90.00
#
_symmetry.space_group_name_H-M   'P 1'
#
loop_
_entity.id
_entity.type
_entity.pdbx_description
1 polymer ?
#
loop_
_entity_poly.entity_id
_entity_poly.type
_entity_poly.pdbx_seq_one_letter_code
_entity_poly.pdbx_strand_id
1 'polypeptide(L)' 'MNISIKNKNDIEKLRSAGQLAANVPNMITEHVKPGISTGELDDICHDFIVNEQKAIPANLVTTAMKKHHV' A
#
# COMPACT_ATOMS: atom_id res chain seq x y z
N MET A 1 6.03 -7.02 28.18
CA MET A 1 5.43 -7.00 26.83
C MET A 1 4.06 -6.34 26.99
N ASN A 2 3.82 -5.18 26.38
CA ASN A 2 2.56 -4.44 26.51
C ASN A 2 1.73 -4.63 25.24
N ILE A 3 0.57 -5.27 25.34
CA ILE A 3 -0.32 -5.53 24.21
C ILE A 3 -1.49 -4.55 24.29
N SER A 4 -1.64 -3.70 23.27
CA SER A 4 -2.76 -2.78 23.16
C SER A 4 -3.99 -3.53 22.65
N ILE A 5 -5.00 -3.69 23.51
CA ILE A 5 -6.31 -4.23 23.13
C ILE A 5 -7.09 -3.17 22.36
N LYS A 6 -7.49 -3.50 21.13
CA LYS A 6 -8.23 -2.62 20.24
C LYS A 6 -9.70 -2.59 20.59
N ASN A 7 -10.29 -1.39 20.58
CA ASN A 7 -11.73 -1.26 20.72
C ASN A 7 -12.43 -1.54 19.36
N LYS A 8 -13.76 -1.60 19.34
CA LYS A 8 -14.53 -1.89 18.12
C LYS A 8 -14.22 -0.92 16.97
N ASN A 9 -14.10 0.38 17.26
CA ASN A 9 -13.83 1.39 16.24
C ASN A 9 -12.44 1.22 15.60
N ASP A 10 -11.43 0.88 16.40
CA ASP A 10 -10.09 0.58 15.90
C ASP A 10 -10.11 -0.65 14.98
N ILE A 11 -10.87 -1.68 15.34
CA ILE A 11 -11.01 -2.90 14.54
C ILE A 11 -11.68 -2.59 13.20
N GLU A 12 -12.75 -1.79 13.17
CA GLU A 12 -13.39 -1.43 11.91
C GLU A 12 -12.44 -0.66 10.98
N LYS A 13 -11.66 0.29 11.52
CA LYS A 13 -10.63 0.99 10.73
C LYS A 13 -9.57 0.04 10.19
N LEU A 14 -9.12 -0.91 11.00
CA LEU A 14 -8.16 -1.93 10.58
C LEU A 14 -8.72 -2.84 9.48
N ARG A 15 -10.02 -3.18 9.52
CA ARG A 15 -10.67 -3.94 8.44
C ARG A 15 -10.67 -3.16 7.13
N SER A 16 -11.06 -1.88 7.16
CA SER A 16 -11.05 -1.03 5.97
C SER A 16 -9.63 -0.90 5.40
N ALA A 17 -8.62 -0.67 6.26
CA ALA A 17 -7.23 -0.59 5.83
C ALA A 17 -6.73 -1.92 5.23
N GLY A 18 -7.07 -3.05 5.85
CA GLY A 18 -6.73 -4.38 5.34
C GLY A 18 -7.37 -4.68 3.99
N GLN A 19 -8.62 -4.25 3.77
CA GLN A 19 -9.28 -4.40 2.48
C GLN A 19 -8.60 -3.59 1.38
N LEU A 20 -8.22 -2.34 1.65
CA LEU A 20 -7.46 -1.52 0.71
C LEU A 20 -6.12 -2.16 0.35
N ALA A 21 -5.40 -2.67 1.36
CA ALA A 21 -4.14 -3.38 1.15
C ALA A 21 -4.32 -4.66 0.32
N ALA A 22 -5.40 -5.42 0.52
CA ALA A 22 -5.69 -6.64 -0.23
C ALA A 22 -6.04 -6.38 -1.71
N ASN A 23 -6.49 -5.18 -2.05
CA ASN A 23 -6.83 -4.83 -3.43
C ASN A 23 -5.59 -4.57 -4.30
N VAL A 24 -4.46 -4.16 -3.71
CA VAL A 24 -3.23 -3.84 -4.46
C VAL A 24 -2.63 -5.09 -5.14
N PRO A 25 -2.46 -6.25 -4.45
CA PRO A 25 -2.01 -7.48 -5.10
C PRO A 25 -2.91 -7.95 -6.25
N ASN A 26 -4.23 -7.80 -6.11
CA ASN A 26 -5.18 -8.18 -7.16
C ASN A 26 -4.99 -7.32 -8.41
N MET A 27 -4.84 -6.01 -8.24
CA MET A 27 -4.58 -5.08 -9.34
C MET A 27 -3.23 -5.36 -10.02
N ILE A 28 -2.15 -5.48 -9.24
CA ILE A 28 -0.79 -5.57 -9.82
C ILE A 28 -0.53 -6.88 -10.57
N THR A 29 -1.30 -7.94 -10.27
CA THR A 29 -1.12 -9.28 -10.87
C THR A 29 -1.14 -9.24 -12.40
N GLU A 30 -1.97 -8.39 -13.01
CA GLU A 30 -2.06 -8.26 -14.48
C GLU A 30 -0.84 -7.58 -15.12
N HIS A 31 -0.03 -6.86 -14.33
CA HIS A 31 1.14 -6.12 -14.78
C HIS A 31 2.45 -6.90 -14.65
N VAL A 32 2.49 -7.96 -13.83
CA VAL A 32 3.68 -8.78 -13.60
C VAL A 32 3.94 -9.68 -14.80
N LYS A 33 4.81 -9.24 -15.70
CA LYS A 33 5.22 -9.97 -16.91
C LYS A 33 6.74 -9.93 -17.12
N PRO A 34 7.34 -10.92 -17.79
CA PRO A 34 8.77 -10.90 -18.09
C PRO A 34 9.19 -9.61 -18.80
N GLY A 35 10.28 -8.99 -18.32
CA GLY A 35 10.83 -7.76 -18.90
C GLY A 35 10.33 -6.46 -18.27
N ILE A 36 9.33 -6.48 -17.38
CA ILE A 36 8.98 -5.29 -16.58
C ILE A 36 9.97 -5.11 -15.43
N SER A 37 10.35 -3.87 -15.13
CA SER A 37 11.16 -3.56 -13.97
C SER A 37 10.33 -3.52 -12.69
N THR A 38 10.97 -3.79 -11.55
CA THR A 38 10.33 -3.62 -10.24
C THR A 38 10.01 -2.16 -9.93
N GLY A 39 10.73 -1.20 -10.54
CA GLY A 39 10.44 0.23 -10.43
C GLY A 39 9.11 0.59 -11.07
N GLU A 40 8.86 0.10 -12.28
CA GLU A 40 7.57 0.29 -12.98
C GLU A 40 6.41 -0.35 -12.21
N LEU A 41 6.61 -1.54 -11.65
CA LEU A 41 5.60 -2.18 -10.79
C LEU A 41 5.31 -1.37 -9.53
N ASP A 42 6.34 -0.76 -8.93
CA ASP A 42 6.19 0.11 -7.76
C ASP A 42 5.45 1.42 -8.10
N ASP A 43 5.72 2.01 -9.27
CA ASP A 43 4.98 3.19 -9.76
C ASP A 43 3.48 2.88 -9.94
N ILE A 44 3.15 1.75 -10.56
CA ILE A 44 1.75 1.32 -10.73
C ILE A 44 1.06 1.13 -9.36
N CYS A 45 1.74 0.48 -8.41
CA CYS A 45 1.21 0.32 -7.05
C CYS A 45 1.01 1.67 -6.36
N HIS A 46 1.99 2.58 -6.49
CA HIS A 46 1.92 3.91 -5.89
C HIS A 46 0.73 4.70 -6.43
N ASP A 47 0.58 4.76 -7.75
CA ASP A 47 -0.48 5.50 -8.41
C ASP A 47 -1.86 4.96 -8.02
N PHE A 48 -2.02 3.64 -7.98
CA PHE A 48 -3.28 3.03 -7.52
C PHE A 48 -3.62 3.40 -6.08
N ILE A 49 -2.65 3.37 -5.16
CA ILE A 49 -2.88 3.69 -3.75
C ILE A 49 -3.21 5.19 -3.57
N VAL A 50 -2.48 6.08 -4.23
CA VAL A 50 -2.62 7.54 -4.05
C VAL A 50 -3.80 8.09 -4.85
N ASN A 51 -3.90 7.74 -6.13
CA ASN A 51 -4.84 8.35 -7.05
C ASN A 51 -6.20 7.67 -7.03
N GLU A 52 -6.26 6.35 -6.88
CA GLU A 52 -7.53 5.61 -6.88
C GLU A 52 -8.07 5.38 -5.46
N GLN A 53 -7.25 4.80 -4.57
CA GLN A 53 -7.69 4.51 -3.19
C GLN A 53 -7.72 5.74 -2.28
N LYS A 54 -7.11 6.86 -2.70
CA LYS A 54 -6.92 8.08 -1.90
C LYS A 54 -6.29 7.79 -0.53
N ALA A 55 -5.37 6.82 -0.50
CA ALA A 55 -4.65 6.39 0.69
C ALA A 55 -3.18 6.82 0.62
N ILE A 56 -2.49 6.79 1.76
CA ILE A 56 -1.06 7.08 1.83
C ILE A 56 -0.30 5.76 1.94
N PRO A 57 0.65 5.46 1.02
CA PRO A 57 1.48 4.28 1.13
C PRO A 57 2.32 4.30 2.42
N ALA A 58 2.19 3.25 3.23
CA ALA A 58 2.84 3.19 4.54
C ALA A 58 4.38 3.18 4.45
N ASN A 59 4.93 2.60 3.37
CA ASN A 59 6.37 2.55 3.10
C ASN A 59 6.98 3.94 2.87
N LEU A 60 6.24 4.89 2.31
CA LEU A 60 6.75 6.24 2.01
C LEU A 60 6.69 7.21 3.20
N VAL A 61 5.78 6.97 4.16
CA VAL A 61 5.65 7.80 5.38
C VAL A 61 6.74 7.46 6.41
N THR A 62 7.25 6.23 6.41
CA THR A 62 8.37 5.86 7.26
C THR A 62 9.66 6.38 6.62
N THR A 63 10.44 7.17 7.37
CA THR A 63 11.58 8.01 6.97
C THR A 63 12.65 7.37 6.07
N ALA A 64 12.60 6.07 5.78
CA ALA A 64 13.59 5.32 5.02
C ALA A 64 13.36 5.28 3.49
N MET A 65 12.16 5.56 2.98
CA MET A 65 11.86 5.44 1.54
C MET A 65 11.28 6.74 0.96
N LYS A 66 12.05 7.84 0.98
CA LYS A 66 11.71 8.98 0.10
C LYS A 66 12.05 8.56 -1.32
N LYS A 67 11.02 8.37 -2.16
CA LYS A 67 11.18 8.24 -3.61
C LYS A 67 11.65 9.60 -4.14
N HIS A 68 12.94 9.87 -4.00
CA HIS A 68 13.59 10.99 -4.68
C HIS A 68 13.35 10.76 -6.16
N HIS A 69 12.47 11.59 -6.72
CA HIS A 69 12.38 11.75 -8.17
C HIS A 69 13.73 12.35 -8.58
N VAL A 70 14.63 11.48 -9.05
CA VAL A 70 15.85 11.84 -9.78
C VAL A 70 15.73 11.24 -11.16
#